data_AF-R6T7Y8-F1
#
_entry.id   AF-R6T7Y8-F1
#
_cell.length_a   1.000
_cell.length_b   1.000
_cell.length_c   1.000
_cell.angle_alpha   90.00
_cell.angle_beta   90.00
_cell.angle_gamma   90.00
#
_symmetry.space_group_name_H-M   'P 1'
#
loop_
_entity.id
_entity.type
_entity.pdbx_description
1 polymer ?
#
loop_
_entity_poly.entity_id
_entity_poly.type
_entity_poly.pdbx_seq_one_letter_code
_entity_poly.pdbx_strand_id
1 'polypeptide(L)'
;MEHWKRTRPGAVLIGLALCLGLLTGCGASPQMDAADEHPQTQTSADADNGTSQETPPEEMPPTQTSGGDTEDSSTSISALPDDFPMELTFSSGAGGWRTLLTLQPDGSFTGQYTDWDGGGDPSQYPKGIYYICTFSGTFKDLRQLDDTTYSMTLDTLTAQETEGEEWTEDDTQYIGAAPYGLEGGSEFLLYAPEASTEVLTTDVLQAEWPQWNLPETVPERQLGCWMLYNQEMDQAFFSYD
;
A
#
# COMPACT_ATOMS: atom_id res chain seq x y z
N MET A 1 -4.25 -6.23 -65.21
CA MET A 1 -4.97 -7.51 -65.05
C MET A 1 -3.95 -8.61 -65.10
N GLU A 2 -3.89 -9.35 -63.99
CA GLU A 2 -3.48 -10.74 -63.90
C GLU A 2 -1.98 -11.13 -63.95
N HIS A 3 -1.60 -11.69 -62.79
CA HIS A 3 -0.59 -12.72 -62.52
C HIS A 3 0.86 -12.29 -62.33
N TRP A 4 1.21 -11.96 -61.08
CA TRP A 4 2.56 -12.26 -60.58
C TRP A 4 2.49 -13.07 -59.29
N LYS A 5 3.07 -14.27 -59.38
CA LYS A 5 3.19 -15.27 -58.33
C LYS A 5 4.04 -14.72 -57.18
N ARG A 6 3.52 -14.68 -55.96
CA ARG A 6 4.33 -14.46 -54.75
C ARG A 6 4.93 -15.79 -54.30
N THR A 7 6.23 -15.88 -54.50
CA THR A 7 7.18 -16.87 -54.00
C THR A 7 7.26 -16.87 -52.48
N ARG A 8 7.28 -18.07 -51.87
CA ARG A 8 7.74 -18.29 -50.49
C ARG A 8 9.27 -18.35 -50.48
N PRO A 9 9.93 -17.65 -49.56
CA PRO A 9 11.01 -18.22 -48.76
C PRO A 9 10.64 -18.04 -47.29
N GLY A 10 10.97 -18.90 -46.34
CA GLY A 10 12.13 -19.75 -46.16
C GLY A 10 12.30 -19.77 -44.64
N ALA A 11 12.23 -20.94 -44.03
CA ALA A 11 12.35 -21.12 -42.60
C ALA A 11 13.69 -20.58 -42.10
N VAL A 12 13.67 -19.77 -41.03
CA VAL A 12 14.84 -19.50 -40.20
C VAL A 12 14.44 -19.86 -38.78
N LEU A 13 14.81 -21.09 -38.40
CA LEU A 13 14.81 -21.59 -37.03
C LEU A 13 16.01 -20.96 -36.31
N ILE A 14 15.76 -20.02 -35.40
CA ILE A 14 16.77 -19.56 -34.44
C ILE A 14 16.56 -20.39 -33.18
N GLY A 15 17.48 -21.32 -32.95
CA GLY A 15 17.53 -22.15 -31.76
C GLY A 15 17.95 -21.33 -30.54
N LEU A 16 17.07 -21.27 -29.55
CA LEU A 16 17.38 -20.75 -28.22
C LEU A 16 17.86 -21.91 -27.37
N ALA A 17 19.16 -21.93 -27.08
CA ALA A 17 19.80 -22.90 -26.20
C ALA A 17 19.38 -22.62 -24.75
N LEU A 18 18.41 -23.41 -24.25
CA LEU A 18 18.11 -23.55 -22.83
C LEU A 18 19.24 -24.32 -22.16
N CYS A 19 20.06 -23.64 -21.36
CA CYS A 19 20.98 -24.29 -20.42
C CYS A 19 20.18 -24.82 -19.22
N LEU A 20 19.83 -26.11 -19.28
CA LEU A 20 19.43 -26.90 -18.12
C LEU A 20 20.60 -27.00 -17.13
N GLY A 21 20.46 -26.40 -15.96
CA GLY A 21 21.23 -26.74 -14.77
C GLY A 21 20.46 -27.77 -13.94
N LEU A 22 20.74 -29.06 -14.15
CA LEU A 22 20.37 -30.14 -13.23
C LEU A 22 21.49 -30.29 -12.19
N LEU A 23 21.19 -30.02 -10.92
CA LEU A 23 21.82 -30.76 -9.82
C LEU A 23 20.75 -31.19 -8.82
N THR A 24 20.58 -32.50 -8.80
CA THR A 24 19.83 -33.35 -7.88
C THR A 24 20.39 -33.27 -6.46
N GLY A 25 19.50 -33.15 -5.48
CA GLY A 25 19.77 -33.46 -4.07
C GLY A 25 18.57 -34.19 -3.46
N CYS A 26 18.64 -35.53 -3.43
CA CYS A 26 17.67 -36.41 -2.79
C CYS A 26 17.78 -36.34 -1.26
N GLY A 27 16.65 -36.44 -0.55
CA GLY A 27 16.67 -36.60 0.91
C GLY A 27 15.28 -36.69 1.56
N ALA A 28 14.62 -37.84 1.36
CA ALA A 28 13.46 -38.40 2.04
C ALA A 28 12.79 -37.65 3.22
N SER A 29 11.48 -37.45 3.10
CA SER A 29 10.55 -37.35 4.23
C SER A 29 10.18 -38.76 4.73
N PRO A 30 10.01 -38.96 6.05
CA PRO A 30 9.12 -40.00 6.58
C PRO A 30 7.85 -39.39 7.18
N GLN A 31 6.77 -40.13 6.96
CA GLN A 31 5.39 -39.91 7.38
C GLN A 31 5.15 -40.39 8.83
N MET A 32 4.21 -39.71 9.50
CA MET A 32 3.34 -40.09 10.65
C MET A 32 3.88 -40.95 11.80
N ASP A 33 3.66 -40.48 13.04
CA ASP A 33 2.99 -41.29 14.08
C ASP A 33 2.36 -40.40 15.17
N ALA A 34 1.24 -40.89 15.69
CA ALA A 34 0.47 -40.32 16.79
C ALA A 34 0.80 -41.02 18.13
N ALA A 35 0.34 -40.39 19.22
CA ALA A 35 0.04 -40.92 20.55
C ALA A 35 1.05 -40.72 21.71
N ASP A 36 0.51 -40.00 22.71
CA ASP A 36 0.42 -40.30 24.15
C ASP A 36 1.48 -39.93 25.22
N GLU A 37 0.91 -39.27 26.24
CA GLU A 37 1.12 -39.28 27.71
C GLU A 37 2.45 -38.87 28.39
N HIS A 38 2.38 -37.69 29.05
CA HIS A 38 2.51 -37.42 30.51
C HIS A 38 3.86 -37.74 31.23
N PRO A 39 4.17 -37.29 32.48
CA PRO A 39 3.58 -36.27 33.38
C PRO A 39 4.61 -35.29 34.01
N GLN A 40 4.16 -34.27 34.74
CA GLN A 40 4.39 -34.15 36.20
C GLN A 40 4.06 -32.75 36.78
N THR A 41 3.13 -32.80 37.73
CA THR A 41 2.82 -31.85 38.80
C THR A 41 4.03 -31.61 39.71
N GLN A 42 4.18 -30.40 40.28
CA GLN A 42 4.40 -30.23 41.73
C GLN A 42 4.35 -28.77 42.21
N THR A 43 3.45 -28.56 43.17
CA THR A 43 3.34 -27.47 44.14
C THR A 43 4.51 -27.50 45.14
N SER A 44 4.98 -26.35 45.63
CA SER A 44 5.00 -25.96 47.07
C SER A 44 5.95 -24.78 47.37
N ALA A 45 5.50 -23.91 48.27
CA ALA A 45 6.19 -22.79 48.88
C ALA A 45 7.22 -23.24 49.95
N ASP A 46 8.25 -22.42 50.22
CA ASP A 46 8.42 -21.73 51.52
C ASP A 46 9.61 -20.75 51.51
N ALA A 47 9.57 -19.80 52.45
CA ALA A 47 10.44 -18.63 52.63
C ALA A 47 11.81 -18.93 53.30
N ASP A 48 12.81 -18.03 53.14
CA ASP A 48 13.37 -17.22 54.24
C ASP A 48 14.53 -16.27 53.81
N ASN A 49 14.41 -15.03 54.32
CA ASN A 49 15.36 -13.99 54.75
C ASN A 49 16.77 -13.76 54.13
N GLY A 50 17.03 -12.48 53.80
CA GLY A 50 18.36 -11.90 53.66
C GLY A 50 18.32 -10.36 53.70
N THR A 51 18.72 -9.77 54.83
CA THR A 51 18.83 -8.32 55.07
C THR A 51 20.17 -7.76 54.57
N SER A 52 20.18 -6.58 53.91
CA SER A 52 21.08 -5.44 54.23
C SER A 52 20.92 -4.24 53.28
N GLN A 53 20.53 -3.11 53.90
CA GLN A 53 20.98 -1.72 53.70
C GLN A 53 21.02 -1.11 52.29
N GLU A 54 20.06 -0.22 52.00
CA GLU A 54 20.20 0.86 51.04
C GLU A 54 20.44 2.21 51.74
N THR A 55 21.32 3.01 51.15
CA THR A 55 21.73 4.35 51.57
C THR A 55 20.90 5.37 50.76
N PRO A 56 20.42 6.49 51.32
CA PRO A 56 19.57 7.42 50.55
C PRO A 56 20.37 8.19 49.49
N PRO A 57 19.88 8.36 48.25
CA PRO A 57 20.47 9.32 47.33
C PRO A 57 19.98 10.74 47.62
N GLU A 58 20.93 11.67 47.50
CA GLU A 58 20.79 13.11 47.66
C GLU A 58 19.77 13.75 46.70
N GLU A 59 19.09 14.76 47.22
CA GLU A 59 18.08 15.60 46.58
C GLU A 59 18.71 16.46 45.46
N MET A 60 18.35 16.19 44.20
CA MET A 60 18.64 17.10 43.08
C MET A 60 17.60 18.24 43.02
N PRO A 61 18.00 19.46 42.62
CA PRO A 61 17.11 20.62 42.58
C PRO A 61 16.04 20.48 41.47
N PRO A 62 14.89 21.16 41.57
CA PRO A 62 13.82 21.01 40.60
C PRO A 62 14.22 21.62 39.25
N THR A 63 14.33 20.77 38.24
CA THR A 63 14.27 21.19 36.84
C THR A 63 12.90 21.81 36.62
N GLN A 64 12.89 23.08 36.24
CA GLN A 64 11.68 23.76 35.77
C GLN A 64 11.21 23.07 34.49
N THR A 65 10.16 22.26 34.62
CA THR A 65 9.33 21.83 33.50
C THR A 65 8.65 23.08 32.95
N SER A 66 9.26 23.69 31.93
CA SER A 66 8.53 24.61 31.06
C SER A 66 7.57 23.74 30.25
N GLY A 67 6.30 23.76 30.66
CA GLY A 67 5.21 23.23 29.85
C GLY A 67 5.17 24.05 28.58
N GLY A 68 5.72 23.51 27.50
CA GLY A 68 5.41 23.96 26.16
C GLY A 68 4.02 23.44 25.84
N ASP A 69 3.01 24.27 26.05
CA ASP A 69 1.75 24.13 25.35
C ASP A 69 2.09 24.16 23.86
N THR A 70 2.17 22.98 23.24
CA THR A 70 2.20 22.87 21.78
C THR A 70 0.79 23.23 21.35
N GLU A 71 0.59 24.49 20.98
CA GLU A 71 -0.63 24.92 20.30
C GLU A 71 -0.77 24.06 19.05
N ASP A 72 -1.75 23.15 19.08
CA ASP A 72 -2.26 22.47 17.89
C ASP A 72 -2.70 23.57 16.92
N SER A 73 -1.81 23.86 15.98
CA SER A 73 -1.91 25.00 15.05
C SER A 73 -2.83 24.66 13.86
N SER A 74 -3.49 23.50 13.90
CA SER A 74 -4.35 23.03 12.83
C SER A 74 -5.61 23.88 12.71
N THR A 75 -5.99 24.18 11.47
CA THR A 75 -7.19 24.96 11.13
C THR A 75 -8.20 24.04 10.45
N SER A 76 -9.42 23.96 10.97
CA SER A 76 -10.51 23.25 10.29
C SER A 76 -10.89 23.99 9.00
N ILE A 77 -11.00 23.24 7.91
CA ILE A 77 -11.34 23.73 6.58
C ILE A 77 -12.62 23.06 6.08
N SER A 78 -13.38 23.76 5.24
CA SER A 78 -14.58 23.20 4.62
C SER A 78 -14.32 22.50 3.28
N ALA A 79 -13.14 22.74 2.70
CA ALA A 79 -12.73 22.16 1.43
C ALA A 79 -11.20 22.12 1.32
N LEU A 80 -10.68 21.13 0.61
CA LEU A 80 -9.28 21.04 0.16
C LEU A 80 -8.96 22.14 -0.86
N PRO A 81 -7.67 22.42 -1.12
CA PRO A 81 -7.24 23.45 -2.08
C PRO A 81 -7.85 23.29 -3.48
N ASP A 82 -8.19 24.42 -4.11
CA ASP A 82 -8.84 24.44 -5.43
C ASP A 82 -7.93 23.94 -6.57
N ASP A 83 -6.61 23.95 -6.36
CA ASP A 83 -5.58 23.48 -7.28
C ASP A 83 -5.20 22.00 -7.09
N PHE A 84 -5.86 21.32 -6.15
CA PHE A 84 -5.69 19.89 -5.92
C PHE A 84 -6.10 19.08 -7.17
N PRO A 85 -5.23 18.18 -7.67
CA PRO A 85 -5.56 17.29 -8.77
C PRO A 85 -6.67 16.37 -8.30
N MET A 86 -7.79 16.39 -9.02
CA MET A 86 -8.93 15.55 -8.67
C MET A 86 -8.60 14.06 -8.69
N GLU A 87 -7.47 13.62 -9.29
CA GLU A 87 -7.11 12.21 -9.48
C GLU A 87 -5.76 11.86 -8.85
N LEU A 88 -5.72 10.76 -8.11
CA LEU A 88 -4.57 10.19 -7.43
C LEU A 88 -4.46 8.70 -7.76
N THR A 89 -3.24 8.18 -7.89
CA THR A 89 -2.98 6.77 -8.23
C THR A 89 -2.06 6.11 -7.21
N PHE A 90 -2.47 4.94 -6.73
CA PHE A 90 -1.63 4.02 -5.97
C PHE A 90 -1.38 2.79 -6.83
N SER A 91 -0.13 2.42 -7.09
CA SER A 91 0.19 1.33 -8.03
C SER A 91 1.56 0.75 -7.74
N SER A 92 1.79 -0.50 -8.15
CA SER A 92 3.15 -1.01 -8.20
C SER A 92 3.89 -0.46 -9.42
N GLY A 93 5.13 0.01 -9.23
CA GLY A 93 5.96 0.55 -10.32
C GLY A 93 6.35 -0.44 -11.43
N ALA A 94 6.06 -1.75 -11.25
CA ALA A 94 6.39 -2.80 -12.22
C ALA A 94 5.21 -3.73 -12.57
N GLY A 95 4.02 -3.57 -11.97
CA GLY A 95 2.92 -4.52 -12.05
C GLY A 95 1.67 -4.01 -12.78
N GLY A 96 0.78 -4.95 -13.10
CA GLY A 96 -0.48 -4.72 -13.84
C GLY A 96 -1.63 -4.19 -12.98
N TRP A 97 -1.35 -3.72 -11.75
CA TRP A 97 -2.37 -3.25 -10.82
C TRP A 97 -2.23 -1.77 -10.47
N ARG A 98 -3.38 -1.16 -10.18
CA ARG A 98 -3.49 0.19 -9.64
C ARG A 98 -4.81 0.37 -8.90
N THR A 99 -4.83 1.33 -7.98
CA THR A 99 -6.01 1.99 -7.47
C THR A 99 -6.03 3.42 -7.97
N LEU A 100 -7.07 3.78 -8.71
CA LEU A 100 -7.37 5.15 -9.08
C LEU A 100 -8.35 5.74 -8.06
N LEU A 101 -8.05 6.92 -7.54
CA LEU A 101 -8.91 7.66 -6.62
C LEU A 101 -9.19 9.04 -7.20
N THR A 102 -10.46 9.34 -7.43
CA THR A 102 -10.91 10.71 -7.71
C THR A 102 -11.42 11.36 -6.43
N LEU A 103 -10.64 12.28 -5.86
CA LEU A 103 -10.97 13.00 -4.62
C LEU A 103 -11.49 14.42 -4.93
N GLN A 104 -12.59 14.82 -4.32
CA GLN A 104 -13.20 16.13 -4.47
C GLN A 104 -12.78 17.06 -3.33
N PRO A 105 -12.85 18.40 -3.53
CA PRO A 105 -12.51 19.36 -2.48
C PRO A 105 -13.29 19.18 -1.18
N ASP A 106 -14.54 18.73 -1.24
CA ASP A 106 -15.37 18.50 -0.06
C ASP A 106 -15.08 17.20 0.69
N GLY A 107 -14.08 16.43 0.25
CA GLY A 107 -13.70 15.14 0.82
C GLY A 107 -14.48 13.96 0.26
N SER A 108 -15.46 14.15 -0.61
CA SER A 108 -16.11 13.04 -1.32
C SER A 108 -15.16 12.41 -2.34
N PHE A 109 -15.26 11.09 -2.55
CA PHE A 109 -14.43 10.41 -3.53
C PHE A 109 -15.12 9.23 -4.21
N THR A 110 -14.59 8.90 -5.39
CA THR A 110 -14.85 7.65 -6.12
C THR A 110 -13.53 7.03 -6.52
N GLY A 111 -13.46 5.72 -6.68
CA GLY A 111 -12.25 5.08 -7.16
C GLY A 111 -12.46 3.69 -7.71
N GLN A 112 -11.40 3.14 -8.29
CA GLN A 112 -11.38 1.78 -8.78
C GLN A 112 -10.00 1.15 -8.58
N TYR A 113 -9.96 0.02 -7.87
CA TYR A 113 -8.84 -0.89 -7.90
C TYR A 113 -8.99 -1.88 -9.07
N THR A 114 -7.88 -2.14 -9.75
CA THR A 114 -7.79 -3.13 -10.82
C THR A 114 -6.47 -3.85 -10.74
N ASP A 115 -6.46 -5.18 -10.91
CA ASP A 115 -5.25 -5.98 -11.17
C ASP A 115 -5.53 -7.00 -12.27
N TRP A 116 -4.63 -7.05 -13.24
CA TRP A 116 -4.73 -7.97 -14.36
C TRP A 116 -3.69 -9.08 -14.29
N ASP A 117 -4.17 -10.30 -14.07
CA ASP A 117 -3.37 -11.52 -14.14
C ASP A 117 -3.64 -12.28 -15.43
N GLY A 118 -2.75 -12.11 -16.41
CA GLY A 118 -2.75 -12.88 -17.65
C GLY A 118 -2.26 -14.33 -17.51
N GLY A 119 -1.88 -14.77 -16.30
CA GLY A 119 -1.29 -16.07 -15.98
C GLY A 119 -2.29 -17.17 -15.57
N GLY A 120 -3.60 -16.90 -15.58
CA GLY A 120 -4.64 -17.90 -15.30
C GLY A 120 -4.61 -19.10 -16.27
N ASP A 121 -5.33 -20.19 -15.94
CA ASP A 121 -5.45 -21.36 -16.83
C ASP A 121 -6.08 -20.94 -18.18
N PRO A 122 -5.31 -20.88 -19.28
CA PRO A 122 -5.81 -20.36 -20.55
C PRO A 122 -6.81 -21.32 -21.21
N SER A 123 -6.97 -22.54 -20.68
CA SER A 123 -8.02 -23.47 -21.11
C SER A 123 -9.37 -23.19 -20.48
N GLN A 124 -9.39 -22.50 -19.33
CA GLN A 124 -10.61 -22.11 -18.60
C GLN A 124 -10.94 -20.64 -18.82
N TYR A 125 -9.94 -19.76 -18.70
CA TYR A 125 -10.07 -18.31 -18.86
C TYR A 125 -9.03 -17.82 -19.90
N PRO A 126 -9.27 -18.04 -21.20
CA PRO A 126 -8.34 -17.71 -22.27
C PRO A 126 -7.88 -16.25 -22.29
N LYS A 127 -8.69 -15.34 -21.73
CA LYS A 127 -8.30 -13.94 -21.64
C LYS A 127 -7.53 -13.64 -20.36
N GLY A 128 -7.79 -14.31 -19.23
CA GLY A 128 -7.07 -14.11 -17.96
C GLY A 128 -8.00 -13.89 -16.77
N ILE A 129 -7.44 -13.42 -15.67
CA ILE A 129 -8.15 -13.12 -14.41
C ILE A 129 -8.02 -11.63 -14.10
N TYR A 130 -9.14 -10.97 -13.82
CA TYR A 130 -9.24 -9.54 -13.55
C TYR A 130 -9.78 -9.32 -12.14
N TYR A 131 -8.96 -8.78 -11.25
CA TYR A 131 -9.41 -8.35 -9.93
C TYR A 131 -9.95 -6.92 -10.02
N ILE A 132 -11.10 -6.65 -9.43
CA ILE A 132 -11.73 -5.33 -9.51
C ILE A 132 -12.46 -4.96 -8.23
N CYS A 133 -12.35 -3.69 -7.86
CA CYS A 133 -13.20 -3.07 -6.84
C CYS A 133 -13.51 -1.65 -7.28
N THR A 134 -14.78 -1.35 -7.58
CA THR A 134 -15.28 0.00 -7.76
C THR A 134 -15.83 0.48 -6.43
N PHE A 135 -15.39 1.65 -5.97
CA PHE A 135 -15.74 2.14 -4.64
C PHE A 135 -16.03 3.64 -4.61
N SER A 136 -16.70 4.05 -3.54
CA SER A 136 -16.98 5.46 -3.24
C SER A 136 -17.03 5.68 -1.74
N GLY A 137 -16.87 6.94 -1.32
CA GLY A 137 -16.86 7.28 0.08
C GLY A 137 -16.68 8.76 0.35
N THR A 138 -16.42 9.06 1.61
CA THR A 138 -16.20 10.43 2.09
C THR A 138 -15.12 10.45 3.15
N PHE A 139 -14.27 11.47 3.08
CA PHE A 139 -13.49 11.95 4.20
C PHE A 139 -14.27 13.03 4.96
N LYS A 140 -14.00 13.16 6.26
CA LYS A 140 -14.52 14.21 7.14
C LYS A 140 -13.38 14.83 7.92
N ASP A 141 -13.73 15.79 8.78
CA ASP A 141 -12.80 16.42 9.72
C ASP A 141 -11.55 16.99 9.02
N LEU A 142 -11.76 17.58 7.84
CA LEU A 142 -10.72 18.22 7.04
C LEU A 142 -10.04 19.34 7.86
N ARG A 143 -8.72 19.23 7.99
CA ARG A 143 -7.89 20.25 8.66
C ARG A 143 -6.66 20.55 7.84
N GLN A 144 -6.29 21.81 7.78
CA GLN A 144 -4.97 22.24 7.36
C GLN A 144 -4.04 22.21 8.57
N LEU A 145 -2.96 21.44 8.49
CA LEU A 145 -1.97 21.33 9.56
C LEU A 145 -0.88 22.41 9.42
N ASP A 146 -0.47 22.67 8.18
CA ASP A 146 0.50 23.70 7.81
C ASP A 146 0.27 24.17 6.35
N ASP A 147 1.20 24.95 5.80
CA ASP A 147 1.10 25.51 4.44
C ASP A 147 1.04 24.44 3.33
N THR A 148 1.48 23.21 3.61
CA THR A 148 1.64 22.12 2.64
C THR A 148 0.99 20.80 3.02
N THR A 149 0.41 20.72 4.23
CA THR A 149 -0.11 19.47 4.79
C THR A 149 -1.55 19.62 5.27
N TYR A 150 -2.38 18.65 4.90
CA TYR A 150 -3.77 18.53 5.31
C TYR A 150 -4.00 17.16 5.97
N SER A 151 -4.91 17.08 6.94
CA SER A 151 -5.38 15.82 7.52
C SER A 151 -6.86 15.64 7.28
N MET A 152 -7.27 14.38 7.19
CA MET A 152 -8.66 14.00 7.03
C MET A 152 -8.93 12.60 7.57
N THR A 153 -10.15 12.37 8.05
CA THR A 153 -10.57 11.08 8.61
C THR A 153 -11.50 10.39 7.63
N LEU A 154 -11.25 9.13 7.30
CA LEU A 154 -12.16 8.31 6.50
C LEU A 154 -13.48 8.12 7.24
N ASP A 155 -14.59 8.53 6.63
CA ASP A 155 -15.93 8.46 7.23
C ASP A 155 -16.76 7.34 6.65
N THR A 156 -16.87 7.30 5.33
CA THR A 156 -17.61 6.25 4.62
C THR A 156 -16.74 5.64 3.54
N LEU A 157 -16.89 4.33 3.36
CA LEU A 157 -16.29 3.57 2.27
C LEU A 157 -17.25 2.46 1.88
N THR A 158 -17.60 2.39 0.61
CA THR A 158 -18.50 1.39 0.05
C THR A 158 -17.91 0.84 -1.24
N ALA A 159 -17.80 -0.49 -1.31
CA ALA A 159 -17.44 -1.23 -2.51
C ALA A 159 -18.70 -1.71 -3.24
N GLN A 160 -18.65 -1.71 -4.57
CA GLN A 160 -19.71 -2.22 -5.42
C GLN A 160 -19.69 -3.75 -5.49
N GLU A 161 -18.52 -4.32 -5.70
CA GLU A 161 -18.29 -5.76 -5.76
C GLU A 161 -18.09 -6.34 -4.35
N THR A 162 -18.58 -7.56 -4.11
CA THR A 162 -18.27 -8.27 -2.87
C THR A 162 -16.88 -8.90 -2.98
N GLU A 163 -16.03 -8.73 -1.98
CA GLU A 163 -14.69 -9.35 -1.98
C GLU A 163 -14.78 -10.87 -2.12
N GLY A 164 -14.04 -11.42 -3.09
CA GLY A 164 -14.04 -12.84 -3.44
C GLY A 164 -15.23 -13.29 -4.30
N GLU A 165 -16.14 -12.39 -4.70
CA GLU A 165 -17.19 -12.70 -5.67
C GLU A 165 -16.58 -13.00 -7.04
N GLU A 166 -16.98 -14.12 -7.65
CA GLU A 166 -16.45 -14.59 -8.92
C GLU A 166 -17.53 -14.57 -10.01
N TRP A 167 -17.22 -14.01 -11.17
CA TRP A 167 -18.07 -14.10 -12.36
C TRP A 167 -17.24 -14.15 -13.65
N THR A 168 -17.81 -14.72 -14.70
CA THR A 168 -17.14 -14.81 -16.01
C THR A 168 -17.86 -13.95 -17.02
N GLU A 169 -17.13 -13.09 -17.72
CA GLU A 169 -17.63 -12.28 -18.82
C GLU A 169 -16.58 -12.24 -19.94
N ASP A 170 -17.01 -12.45 -21.19
CA ASP A 170 -16.16 -12.41 -22.38
C ASP A 170 -14.86 -13.24 -22.26
N ASP A 171 -14.91 -14.48 -21.75
CA ASP A 171 -13.75 -15.38 -21.54
C ASP A 171 -12.70 -14.87 -20.53
N THR A 172 -13.06 -13.85 -19.73
CA THR A 172 -12.29 -13.34 -18.59
C THR A 172 -12.97 -13.75 -17.29
N GLN A 173 -12.19 -14.22 -16.32
CA GLN A 173 -12.67 -14.41 -14.95
C GLN A 173 -12.48 -13.11 -14.18
N TYR A 174 -13.55 -12.60 -13.58
CA TYR A 174 -13.50 -11.46 -12.69
C TYR A 174 -13.60 -11.92 -11.24
N ILE A 175 -12.87 -11.23 -10.37
CA ILE A 175 -12.87 -11.47 -8.93
C ILE A 175 -13.03 -10.14 -8.21
N GLY A 176 -14.06 -10.02 -7.38
CA GLY A 176 -14.26 -8.86 -6.52
C GLY A 176 -13.11 -8.71 -5.53
N ALA A 177 -12.57 -7.51 -5.39
CA ALA A 177 -11.43 -7.21 -4.53
C ALA A 177 -11.79 -6.15 -3.47
N ALA A 178 -10.85 -5.91 -2.55
CA ALA A 178 -10.93 -4.79 -1.61
C ALA A 178 -10.58 -3.45 -2.30
N PRO A 179 -11.05 -2.30 -1.75
CA PRO A 179 -10.68 -0.97 -2.22
C PRO A 179 -9.23 -0.62 -1.82
N TYR A 180 -8.26 -1.25 -2.48
CA TYR A 180 -6.87 -1.32 -2.04
C TYR A 180 -6.23 0.06 -1.83
N GLY A 181 -5.69 0.31 -0.64
CA GLY A 181 -5.19 1.60 -0.17
C GLY A 181 -6.13 2.35 0.77
N LEU A 182 -7.40 1.91 0.89
CA LEU A 182 -8.41 2.50 1.77
C LEU A 182 -9.13 1.46 2.66
N GLU A 183 -8.87 0.16 2.47
CA GLU A 183 -9.56 -0.92 3.20
C GLU A 183 -9.18 -1.01 4.69
N GLY A 184 -8.11 -0.33 5.08
CA GLY A 184 -7.67 -0.15 6.45
C GLY A 184 -7.22 1.29 6.68
N GLY A 185 -7.05 1.66 7.95
CA GLY A 185 -6.70 3.02 8.33
C GLY A 185 -7.90 3.95 8.41
N SER A 186 -7.79 4.93 9.29
CA SER A 186 -8.82 5.94 9.53
C SER A 186 -8.32 7.35 9.28
N GLU A 187 -7.04 7.63 9.53
CA GLU A 187 -6.43 8.94 9.37
C GLU A 187 -5.53 9.00 8.13
N PHE A 188 -5.76 10.03 7.31
CA PHE A 188 -5.06 10.25 6.05
C PHE A 188 -4.42 11.64 6.05
N LEU A 189 -3.21 11.72 5.49
CA LEU A 189 -2.51 12.98 5.27
C LEU A 189 -2.43 13.27 3.77
N LEU A 190 -2.79 14.48 3.37
CA LEU A 190 -2.59 14.98 2.02
C LEU A 190 -1.46 16.00 2.03
N TYR A 191 -0.42 15.74 1.26
CA TYR A 191 0.73 16.62 1.08
C TYR A 191 0.69 17.28 -0.30
N ALA A 192 0.89 18.59 -0.32
CA ALA A 192 1.03 19.39 -1.52
C ALA A 192 2.41 19.16 -2.20
N PRO A 193 2.56 19.48 -3.50
CA PRO A 193 3.82 19.34 -4.24
C PRO A 193 5.01 20.07 -3.58
N GLU A 194 4.76 21.16 -2.87
CA GLU A 194 5.77 21.96 -2.18
C GLU A 194 6.30 21.33 -0.89
N ALA A 195 5.65 20.27 -0.39
CA ALA A 195 6.08 19.58 0.83
C ALA A 195 7.48 18.99 0.66
N SER A 196 8.22 18.92 1.78
CA SER A 196 9.57 18.34 1.81
C SER A 196 9.52 16.84 1.52
N THR A 197 10.49 16.31 0.77
CA THR A 197 10.65 14.86 0.59
C THR A 197 10.91 14.10 1.89
N GLU A 198 11.19 14.79 3.00
CA GLU A 198 11.33 14.18 4.33
C GLU A 198 10.03 13.51 4.83
N VAL A 199 8.87 13.82 4.21
CA VAL A 199 7.61 13.12 4.51
C VAL A 199 7.58 11.68 4.00
N LEU A 200 8.48 11.30 3.10
CA LEU A 200 8.69 9.93 2.62
C LEU A 200 9.47 9.12 3.67
N THR A 201 8.84 8.92 4.82
CA THR A 201 9.48 8.40 6.05
C THR A 201 9.83 6.92 6.01
N THR A 202 9.33 6.17 5.03
CA THR A 202 9.54 4.73 4.89
C THR A 202 10.14 4.39 3.52
N ASP A 203 10.86 3.26 3.46
CA ASP A 203 11.42 2.76 2.20
C ASP A 203 10.32 2.45 1.16
N VAL A 204 9.11 2.10 1.63
CA VAL A 204 7.93 1.87 0.77
C VAL A 204 7.53 3.17 0.08
N LEU A 205 7.33 4.24 0.84
CA LEU A 205 6.99 5.56 0.29
C LEU A 205 8.05 6.06 -0.68
N GLN A 206 9.34 5.85 -0.38
CA GLN A 206 10.43 6.24 -1.26
C GLN A 206 10.46 5.43 -2.56
N ALA A 207 10.11 4.15 -2.51
CA ALA A 207 10.06 3.29 -3.69
C ALA A 207 8.85 3.58 -4.59
N GLU A 208 7.72 3.98 -4.01
CA GLU A 208 6.48 4.28 -4.73
C GLU A 208 6.41 5.71 -5.26
N TRP A 209 7.11 6.66 -4.62
CA TRP A 209 7.15 8.05 -5.06
C TRP A 209 7.63 8.17 -6.52
N PRO A 210 6.84 8.78 -7.42
CA PRO A 210 7.11 8.78 -8.85
C PRO A 210 8.16 9.83 -9.27
N GLN A 211 9.32 9.85 -8.58
CA GLN A 211 10.41 10.80 -8.84
C GLN A 211 10.83 10.84 -10.32
N TRP A 212 10.76 9.69 -11.00
CA TRP A 212 11.10 9.54 -12.41
C TRP A 212 10.17 10.28 -13.37
N ASN A 213 8.94 10.62 -12.93
CA ASN A 213 7.92 11.31 -13.72
C ASN A 213 7.85 12.82 -13.43
N LEU A 214 8.65 13.34 -12.49
CA LEU A 214 8.60 14.74 -12.11
C LEU A 214 9.28 15.65 -13.14
N PRO A 215 8.77 16.87 -13.40
CA PRO A 215 9.46 17.86 -14.22
C PRO A 215 10.82 18.24 -13.63
N GLU A 216 11.83 18.48 -14.49
CA GLU A 216 13.16 18.96 -14.05
C GLU A 216 13.13 20.32 -13.31
N THR A 217 12.00 21.04 -13.38
CA THR A 217 11.78 22.31 -12.68
C THR A 217 11.42 22.15 -11.21
N VAL A 218 11.08 20.94 -10.75
CA VAL A 218 10.78 20.68 -9.34
C VAL A 218 12.05 20.92 -8.51
N PRO A 219 12.02 21.80 -7.49
CA PRO A 219 13.16 22.02 -6.61
C PRO A 219 13.63 20.73 -5.92
N GLU A 220 14.95 20.63 -5.72
CA GLU A 220 15.51 19.55 -4.90
C GLU A 220 14.85 19.53 -3.52
N ARG A 221 14.51 18.32 -3.04
CA ARG A 221 13.82 18.05 -1.77
C ARG A 221 12.36 18.49 -1.68
N GLN A 222 11.70 18.83 -2.79
CA GLN A 222 10.25 18.93 -2.83
C GLN A 222 9.62 17.67 -3.41
N LEU A 223 8.40 17.31 -2.95
CA LEU A 223 7.66 16.16 -3.46
C LEU A 223 7.38 16.29 -4.96
N GLY A 224 7.07 17.50 -5.45
CA GLY A 224 6.77 17.77 -6.86
C GLY A 224 5.46 17.19 -7.37
N CYS A 225 4.71 16.46 -6.53
CA CYS A 225 3.40 15.92 -6.80
C CYS A 225 2.58 15.88 -5.51
N TRP A 226 1.26 15.78 -5.62
CA TRP A 226 0.40 15.55 -4.46
C TRP A 226 0.56 14.10 -3.96
N MET A 227 0.50 13.92 -2.65
CA MET A 227 0.57 12.60 -2.00
C MET A 227 -0.56 12.45 -0.97
N LEU A 228 -1.47 11.50 -1.17
CA LEU A 228 -2.42 11.07 -0.14
C LEU A 228 -1.87 9.83 0.56
N TYR A 229 -1.57 9.96 1.84
CA TYR A 229 -0.89 8.94 2.63
C TYR A 229 -1.82 8.35 3.68
N ASN A 230 -2.01 7.03 3.61
CA ASN A 230 -2.66 6.23 4.63
C ASN A 230 -1.61 5.77 5.65
N GLN A 231 -1.54 6.47 6.78
CA GLN A 231 -0.46 6.27 7.76
C GLN A 231 -0.50 4.89 8.43
N GLU A 232 -1.70 4.36 8.66
CA GLU A 232 -1.87 3.09 9.35
C GLU A 232 -1.45 1.90 8.47
N MET A 233 -1.52 2.06 7.15
CA MET A 233 -1.17 1.04 6.18
C MET A 233 0.22 1.21 5.55
N ASP A 234 0.89 2.35 5.77
CA ASP A 234 2.15 2.73 5.10
C ASP A 234 2.01 2.68 3.56
N GLN A 235 0.92 3.26 3.03
CA GLN A 235 0.58 3.25 1.60
C GLN A 235 0.22 4.65 1.12
N ALA A 236 0.63 5.00 -0.11
CA ALA A 236 0.39 6.32 -0.66
C ALA A 236 -0.15 6.32 -2.09
N PHE A 237 -1.03 7.27 -2.35
CA PHE A 237 -1.47 7.62 -3.69
C PHE A 237 -0.74 8.90 -4.13
N PHE A 238 -0.33 8.95 -5.39
CA PHE A 238 0.37 10.09 -5.96
C PHE A 238 -0.40 10.68 -7.15
N SER A 239 -0.34 11.99 -7.33
CA SER A 239 -0.79 12.62 -8.58
C SER A 239 0.25 12.42 -9.68
N TYR A 240 -0.22 12.34 -10.93
CA TYR A 240 0.61 12.31 -12.13
C TYR A 240 0.17 13.47 -13.03
N ASP A 241 1.14 14.27 -13.50
CA ASP A 241 0.93 15.35 -14.47
C ASP A 241 1.07 14.85 -15.92
#